data_AF-A0A803M785-F1
#
_entry.id   AF-A0A803M785-F1
#
_cell.length_a   1.000
_cell.length_b   1.000
_cell.length_c   1.000
_cell.angle_alpha   90.00
_cell.angle_beta   90.00
_cell.angle_gamma   90.00
#
_symmetry.space_group_name_H-M   'P 1'
#
loop_
_entity.id
_entity.type
_entity.pdbx_description
1 polymer ?
#
loop_
_entity_poly.entity_id
_entity_poly.type
_entity_poly.pdbx_seq_one_letter_code
_entity_poly.pdbx_strand_id
1 'polypeptide(L)'
;MSIPREPEQVMKFREGSVLGKKTILKSDHFPGCQNKRLSPHIEGAPNYRQADSLQVHGVAIPTIDGIRNVLKHIGAQADKKRTHVLWINLREEPVVYINGRPFVLRDVERPFSNLEYTGINRDRVEDMESRLKEDILLEAARYGNKILVTDELPDGQMVDQWEPVTCDFVKTPLEVYEELKIEGYLVNYERVSVTDEKSPKESDFDVLLKILGFDLLCSAGIPRSNSIGRVSDLSCNADNLLSSEEAIRRGEYTVIRSLIRVLEGGVEGKRQVDKVIDKCASMQLLPSIPPSTGYCIE
;
A
#
# COMPACT_ATOMS: atom_id res chain seq x y z
N MET A 1 -0.26 36.87 18.77
CA MET A 1 -0.11 35.62 19.54
C MET A 1 -1.41 34.87 19.37
N SER A 2 -1.43 33.75 18.63
CA SER A 2 -2.65 32.95 18.51
C SER A 2 -2.91 32.25 19.83
N ILE A 3 -4.14 32.36 20.32
CA ILE A 3 -4.62 31.66 21.52
C ILE A 3 -4.53 30.16 21.19
N PRO A 4 -3.86 29.33 22.01
CA PRO A 4 -3.91 27.88 21.82
C PRO A 4 -5.38 27.46 21.93
N ARG A 5 -5.97 27.05 20.81
CA ARG A 5 -7.26 26.38 20.84
C ARG A 5 -7.04 24.99 21.41
N GLU A 6 -7.96 24.53 22.24
CA GLU A 6 -7.96 23.13 22.70
C GLU A 6 -7.95 22.20 21.47
N PRO A 7 -7.25 21.04 21.51
CA PRO A 7 -7.18 20.09 20.42
C PRO A 7 -8.53 19.79 19.77
N GLU A 8 -9.56 19.59 20.59
CA GLU A 8 -10.95 19.36 20.14
C GLU A 8 -11.50 20.51 19.28
N GLN A 9 -11.17 21.76 19.63
CA GLN A 9 -11.59 22.93 18.86
C GLN A 9 -10.85 23.00 17.53
N VAL A 10 -9.55 22.66 17.49
CA VAL A 10 -8.80 22.60 16.23
C VAL A 10 -9.46 21.60 15.29
N MET A 11 -9.66 20.36 15.74
CA MET A 11 -10.30 19.29 14.95
C MET A 11 -11.70 19.65 14.45
N LYS A 12 -12.49 20.36 15.26
CA LYS A 12 -13.84 20.80 14.91
C LYS A 12 -13.87 21.89 13.85
N PHE A 13 -12.84 22.74 13.81
CA PHE A 13 -12.77 23.92 12.94
C PHE A 13 -11.70 23.81 11.85
N ARG A 14 -11.19 22.61 11.56
CA ARG A 14 -10.36 22.36 10.37
C ARG A 14 -11.13 22.73 9.10
N GLU A 15 -10.45 23.41 8.20
CA GLU A 15 -11.02 23.98 6.97
C GLU A 15 -10.21 23.59 5.72
N GLY A 16 -9.30 22.63 5.86
CA GLY A 16 -8.54 22.10 4.74
C GLY A 16 -9.44 21.40 3.72
N SER A 17 -8.99 21.36 2.49
CA SER A 17 -9.72 20.72 1.39
C SER A 17 -9.72 19.19 1.50
N VAL A 18 -8.73 18.62 2.17
CA VAL A 18 -8.56 17.21 2.55
C VAL A 18 -8.49 17.10 4.08
N LEU A 19 -7.70 17.95 4.74
CA LEU A 19 -7.64 18.04 6.21
C LEU A 19 -8.86 18.81 6.75
N GLY A 20 -10.03 18.17 6.67
CA GLY A 20 -11.32 18.79 6.96
C GLY A 20 -11.79 18.64 8.41
N LYS A 21 -13.00 19.15 8.67
CA LYS A 21 -13.66 19.05 9.99
C LYS A 21 -13.77 17.60 10.45
N LYS A 22 -13.66 17.39 11.77
CA LYS A 22 -13.77 16.06 12.41
C LYS A 22 -12.71 15.05 11.93
N THR A 23 -11.61 15.51 11.34
CA THR A 23 -10.50 14.63 10.95
C THR A 23 -9.30 14.83 11.85
N ILE A 24 -8.54 13.76 12.04
CA ILE A 24 -7.25 13.72 12.75
C ILE A 24 -6.13 13.26 11.83
N LEU A 25 -4.90 13.68 12.12
CA LEU A 25 -3.69 13.15 11.48
C LEU A 25 -3.12 12.09 12.41
N LYS A 26 -3.47 10.83 12.17
CA LYS A 26 -3.05 9.71 13.02
C LYS A 26 -1.69 9.19 12.57
N SER A 27 -0.77 8.96 13.51
CA SER A 27 0.46 8.23 13.23
C SER A 27 0.13 6.82 12.77
N ASP A 28 0.68 6.45 11.62
CA ASP A 28 0.50 5.12 11.06
C ASP A 28 1.48 4.09 11.65
N HIS A 29 2.52 4.58 12.35
CA HIS A 29 3.33 3.76 13.25
C HIS A 29 2.69 3.73 14.63
N PHE A 30 2.26 2.56 15.07
CA PHE A 30 1.67 2.32 16.39
C PHE A 30 2.27 1.07 17.04
N PRO A 31 2.25 0.92 18.38
CA PRO A 31 2.90 -0.19 19.09
C PRO A 31 2.49 -1.61 18.64
N GLY A 32 1.31 -1.75 18.03
CA GLY A 32 0.78 -2.99 17.45
C GLY A 32 1.09 -3.23 15.97
N CYS A 33 1.74 -2.28 15.26
CA CYS A 33 1.96 -2.39 13.81
C CYS A 33 3.04 -3.41 13.42
N GLN A 34 3.77 -3.96 14.39
CA GLN A 34 4.90 -4.87 14.16
C GLN A 34 4.61 -6.29 14.65
N ASN A 35 4.67 -7.26 13.74
CA ASN A 35 4.75 -8.66 14.09
C ASN A 35 6.19 -9.04 14.43
N LYS A 36 6.46 -9.14 15.75
CA LYS A 36 7.78 -9.49 16.30
C LYS A 36 8.31 -10.86 15.87
N ARG A 37 7.47 -11.72 15.28
CA ARG A 37 7.89 -13.05 14.78
C ARG A 37 8.49 -13.02 13.37
N LEU A 38 8.32 -11.94 12.63
CA LEU A 38 8.93 -11.80 11.31
C LEU A 38 10.40 -11.45 11.43
N SER A 39 11.21 -11.97 10.53
CA SER A 39 12.64 -11.67 10.41
C SER A 39 13.02 -11.61 8.93
N PRO A 40 13.92 -10.72 8.50
CA PRO A 40 14.73 -9.83 9.34
C PRO A 40 13.98 -8.57 9.82
N HIS A 41 14.40 -8.02 10.95
CA HIS A 41 13.93 -6.72 11.44
C HIS A 41 14.73 -5.60 10.80
N ILE A 42 14.05 -4.68 10.13
CA ILE A 42 14.66 -3.46 9.57
C ILE A 42 14.09 -2.27 10.33
N GLU A 43 14.99 -1.46 10.91
CA GLU A 43 14.60 -0.28 11.69
C GLU A 43 13.81 0.72 10.83
N GLY A 44 12.67 1.18 11.32
CA GLY A 44 11.75 2.07 10.60
C GLY A 44 10.92 1.39 9.51
N ALA A 45 11.12 0.09 9.25
CA ALA A 45 10.46 -0.68 8.19
C ALA A 45 9.71 -1.90 8.78
N PRO A 46 8.52 -1.68 9.36
CA PRO A 46 7.77 -2.72 10.04
C PRO A 46 7.40 -3.87 9.10
N ASN A 47 7.29 -5.08 9.64
CA ASN A 47 6.84 -6.29 8.92
C ASN A 47 7.57 -6.58 7.60
N TYR A 48 8.83 -6.17 7.49
CA TYR A 48 9.65 -6.50 6.33
C TYR A 48 9.76 -8.02 6.16
N ARG A 49 9.62 -8.47 4.91
CA ARG A 49 9.66 -9.87 4.51
C ARG A 49 10.09 -10.01 3.05
N GLN A 50 10.55 -11.19 2.68
CA GLN A 50 10.91 -11.55 1.31
C GLN A 50 10.24 -12.87 0.95
N ALA A 51 9.70 -12.96 -0.27
CA ALA A 51 9.07 -14.16 -0.80
C ALA A 51 10.13 -15.19 -1.22
N ASP A 52 10.53 -16.04 -0.27
CA ASP A 52 11.50 -17.13 -0.47
C ASP A 52 12.77 -16.69 -1.26
N SER A 53 12.93 -17.22 -2.47
CA SER A 53 14.06 -17.00 -3.39
C SER A 53 13.75 -15.96 -4.47
N LEU A 54 12.56 -15.36 -4.43
CA LEU A 54 12.16 -14.32 -5.38
C LEU A 54 12.73 -12.96 -4.92
N GLN A 55 12.91 -12.06 -5.88
CA GLN A 55 13.25 -10.66 -5.62
C GLN A 55 11.99 -9.84 -5.26
N VAL A 56 11.02 -10.49 -4.62
CA VAL A 56 9.78 -9.84 -4.19
C VAL A 56 9.85 -9.68 -2.68
N HIS A 57 9.78 -8.44 -2.23
CA HIS A 57 9.85 -8.04 -0.84
C HIS A 57 8.58 -7.30 -0.43
N GLY A 58 8.23 -7.41 0.84
CA GLY A 58 7.01 -6.84 1.39
C GLY A 58 7.35 -6.08 2.65
N VAL A 59 6.74 -4.91 2.83
CA VAL A 59 6.94 -4.12 4.04
C VAL A 59 5.62 -3.43 4.41
N ALA A 60 5.40 -3.25 5.70
CA ALA A 60 4.39 -2.30 6.19
C ALA A 60 4.87 -0.87 5.94
N ILE A 61 3.98 0.12 6.06
CA ILE A 61 4.35 1.53 5.91
C ILE A 61 5.65 1.87 6.65
N PRO A 62 6.74 2.24 5.94
CA PRO A 62 7.99 2.59 6.60
C PRO A 62 8.08 4.08 6.90
N THR A 63 8.94 4.47 7.84
CA THR A 63 9.47 5.84 7.92
C THR A 63 10.39 6.12 6.73
N ILE A 64 10.73 7.38 6.47
CA ILE A 64 11.70 7.73 5.42
C ILE A 64 13.05 7.01 5.65
N ASP A 65 13.54 6.98 6.89
CA ASP A 65 14.76 6.24 7.22
C ASP A 65 14.57 4.73 7.08
N GLY A 66 13.37 4.21 7.35
CA GLY A 66 12.99 2.84 7.07
C GLY A 66 13.12 2.49 5.59
N ILE A 67 12.66 3.37 4.70
CA ILE A 67 12.82 3.19 3.24
C ILE A 67 14.31 3.11 2.89
N ARG A 68 15.13 4.04 3.39
CA ARG A 68 16.59 4.01 3.17
C ARG A 68 17.20 2.71 3.66
N ASN A 69 16.79 2.23 4.83
CA ASN A 69 17.31 0.99 5.42
C ASN A 69 16.92 -0.24 4.58
N VAL A 70 15.69 -0.29 4.06
CA VAL A 70 15.25 -1.35 3.14
C VAL A 70 16.04 -1.31 1.84
N LEU A 71 16.19 -0.14 1.22
CA LEU A 71 16.94 0.01 -0.03
C LEU A 71 18.42 -0.38 0.14
N LYS A 72 19.05 -0.02 1.28
CA LYS A 72 20.41 -0.48 1.63
C LYS A 72 20.48 -1.99 1.80
N HIS A 73 19.49 -2.58 2.47
CA HIS A 73 19.42 -4.02 2.71
C HIS A 73 19.31 -4.81 1.40
N ILE A 74 18.46 -4.35 0.46
CA ILE A 74 18.30 -4.93 -0.88
C ILE A 74 19.53 -4.66 -1.78
N GLY A 75 20.29 -3.61 -1.46
CA GLY A 75 21.47 -3.20 -2.22
C GLY A 75 21.13 -2.30 -3.40
N ALA A 76 20.15 -1.41 -3.27
CA ALA A 76 19.75 -0.46 -4.30
C ALA A 76 20.55 0.85 -4.26
N GLN A 77 21.82 0.81 -3.84
CA GLN A 77 22.70 1.98 -3.81
C GLN A 77 23.66 1.96 -5.00
N ALA A 78 23.71 3.05 -5.76
CA ALA A 78 24.49 3.15 -6.99
C ALA A 78 25.97 2.70 -6.83
N ASP A 79 26.58 2.97 -5.67
CA ASP A 79 28.00 2.71 -5.40
C ASP A 79 28.33 1.27 -5.01
N LYS A 80 27.35 0.48 -4.56
CA LYS A 80 27.62 -0.81 -3.88
C LYS A 80 27.07 -2.01 -4.63
N LYS A 81 25.87 -1.92 -5.22
CA LYS A 81 25.20 -2.98 -5.99
C LYS A 81 24.19 -2.30 -6.92
N ARG A 82 24.16 -2.67 -8.21
CA ARG A 82 23.25 -2.06 -9.21
C ARG A 82 21.86 -2.71 -9.20
N THR A 83 21.29 -2.95 -8.02
CA THR A 83 19.92 -3.47 -7.95
C THR A 83 18.97 -2.30 -8.18
N HIS A 84 18.17 -2.37 -9.25
CA HIS A 84 17.07 -1.44 -9.44
C HIS A 84 15.86 -1.97 -8.70
N VAL A 85 15.21 -1.11 -7.91
CA VAL A 85 14.04 -1.45 -7.12
C VAL A 85 12.83 -0.71 -7.65
N LEU A 86 11.74 -1.43 -7.84
CA LEU A 86 10.42 -0.88 -8.07
C LEU A 86 9.62 -0.95 -6.76
N TRP A 87 9.35 0.22 -6.19
CA TRP A 87 8.56 0.37 -4.99
C TRP A 87 7.10 0.64 -5.34
N ILE A 88 6.22 -0.32 -5.08
CA ILE A 88 4.79 -0.22 -5.37
C ILE A 88 4.01 0.02 -4.06
N ASN A 89 3.37 1.18 -3.94
CA ASN A 89 2.42 1.46 -2.87
C ASN A 89 1.02 0.99 -3.28
N LEU A 90 0.43 0.07 -2.50
CA LEU A 90 -0.90 -0.46 -2.78
C LEU A 90 -2.05 0.32 -2.11
N ARG A 91 -1.75 1.39 -1.36
CA ARG A 91 -2.75 2.09 -0.54
C ARG A 91 -3.64 3.04 -1.34
N GLU A 92 -4.94 2.85 -1.18
CA GLU A 92 -6.00 3.77 -1.65
C GLU A 92 -6.11 5.06 -0.82
N GLU A 93 -5.73 5.03 0.47
CA GLU A 93 -5.80 6.21 1.32
C GLU A 93 -4.57 7.13 1.13
N PRO A 94 -4.74 8.46 1.26
CA PRO A 94 -3.62 9.40 1.20
C PRO A 94 -2.72 9.25 2.43
N VAL A 95 -1.41 9.27 2.20
CA VAL A 95 -0.36 9.22 3.21
C VAL A 95 0.46 10.51 3.10
N VAL A 96 0.90 11.03 4.25
CA VAL A 96 1.83 12.16 4.30
C VAL A 96 2.96 11.87 5.28
N TYR A 97 4.17 12.27 4.96
CA TYR A 97 5.31 12.20 5.85
C TYR A 97 5.50 13.53 6.56
N ILE A 98 5.54 13.50 7.89
CA ILE A 98 5.86 14.67 8.74
C ILE A 98 7.07 14.30 9.60
N ASN A 99 8.16 15.06 9.49
CA ASN A 99 9.43 14.78 10.17
C ASN A 99 9.92 13.34 9.96
N GLY A 100 9.71 12.81 8.76
CA GLY A 100 10.12 11.45 8.38
C GLY A 100 9.18 10.32 8.85
N ARG A 101 8.14 10.63 9.63
CA ARG A 101 7.13 9.66 10.10
C ARG A 101 5.89 9.68 9.21
N PRO A 102 5.27 8.52 8.92
CA PRO A 102 4.05 8.44 8.12
C PRO A 102 2.79 8.75 8.95
N PHE A 103 1.89 9.55 8.38
CA PHE A 103 0.59 9.90 8.94
C PHE A 103 -0.52 9.67 7.92
N VAL A 104 -1.70 9.31 8.43
CA VAL A 104 -2.92 9.10 7.65
C VAL A 104 -4.09 9.90 8.24
N LEU A 105 -5.05 10.22 7.38
CA LEU A 105 -6.26 10.92 7.78
C LEU A 105 -7.28 9.94 8.37
N ARG A 106 -7.86 10.28 9.53
CA ARG A 106 -8.91 9.48 10.18
C ARG A 106 -10.04 10.34 10.69
N ASP A 107 -11.22 9.74 10.82
CA ASP A 107 -12.35 10.39 11.49
C ASP A 107 -12.13 10.38 13.02
N VAL A 108 -12.41 11.50 13.69
CA VAL A 108 -12.25 11.64 15.14
C VAL A 108 -13.15 10.68 15.94
N GLU A 109 -14.33 10.35 15.42
CA GLU A 109 -15.29 9.42 16.03
C GLU A 109 -14.93 7.95 15.73
N ARG A 110 -14.16 7.70 14.66
CA ARG A 110 -13.74 6.35 14.23
C ARG A 110 -12.25 6.31 13.85
N PRO A 111 -11.33 6.56 14.81
CA PRO A 111 -9.90 6.72 14.53
C PRO A 111 -9.20 5.45 14.06
N PHE A 112 -9.80 4.28 14.31
CA PHE A 112 -9.27 2.96 13.92
C PHE A 112 -9.82 2.46 12.57
N SER A 113 -10.82 3.13 11.99
CA SER A 113 -11.41 2.74 10.71
C SER A 113 -10.74 3.48 9.56
N ASN A 114 -10.48 2.80 8.45
CA ASN A 114 -9.98 3.43 7.22
C ASN A 114 -11.07 4.35 6.65
N LEU A 115 -10.67 5.52 6.13
CA LEU A 115 -11.58 6.34 5.34
C LEU A 115 -11.73 5.69 3.97
N GLU A 116 -12.93 5.25 3.63
CA GLU A 116 -13.17 4.54 2.38
C GLU A 116 -13.18 5.51 1.19
N TYR A 117 -12.20 5.33 0.30
CA TYR A 117 -12.06 6.06 -0.94
C TYR A 117 -12.20 5.09 -2.12
N THR A 118 -13.39 4.51 -2.30
CA THR A 118 -13.57 3.42 -3.26
C THR A 118 -13.28 3.84 -4.71
N GLY A 119 -12.43 3.08 -5.41
CA GLY A 119 -12.23 3.20 -6.86
C GLY A 119 -11.53 4.47 -7.32
N ILE A 120 -10.68 5.04 -6.48
CA ILE A 120 -9.84 6.19 -6.85
C ILE A 120 -8.63 5.69 -7.64
N ASN A 121 -8.25 6.40 -8.71
CA ASN A 121 -7.04 6.10 -9.49
C ASN A 121 -5.81 6.82 -8.90
N ARG A 122 -4.59 6.41 -9.31
CA ARG A 122 -3.32 7.00 -8.88
C ARG A 122 -3.32 8.53 -8.81
N ASP A 123 -3.64 9.19 -9.92
CA ASP A 123 -3.54 10.65 -10.05
C ASP A 123 -4.38 11.36 -8.99
N ARG A 124 -5.55 10.81 -8.67
CA ARG A 124 -6.45 11.41 -7.68
C ARG A 124 -5.98 11.16 -6.24
N VAL A 125 -5.35 10.02 -5.94
CA VAL A 125 -4.74 9.81 -4.62
C VAL A 125 -3.54 10.75 -4.43
N GLU A 126 -2.68 10.88 -5.44
CA GLU A 126 -1.51 11.77 -5.38
C GLU A 126 -1.91 13.26 -5.32
N ASP A 127 -2.99 13.67 -6.00
CA ASP A 127 -3.60 15.01 -5.84
C ASP A 127 -4.10 15.24 -4.41
N MET A 128 -4.78 14.24 -3.83
CA MET A 128 -5.23 14.32 -2.43
C MET A 128 -4.05 14.42 -1.45
N GLU A 129 -2.94 13.72 -1.68
CA GLU A 129 -1.73 13.81 -0.86
C GLU A 129 -1.08 15.19 -0.97
N SER A 130 -1.02 15.74 -2.18
CA SER A 130 -0.49 17.09 -2.43
C SER A 130 -1.32 18.16 -1.71
N ARG A 131 -2.65 18.07 -1.83
CA ARG A 131 -3.58 18.97 -1.14
C ARG A 131 -3.57 18.80 0.38
N LEU A 132 -3.38 17.56 0.87
CA LEU A 132 -3.22 17.29 2.30
C LEU A 132 -1.95 17.96 2.84
N LYS A 133 -0.83 17.88 2.11
CA LYS A 133 0.40 18.60 2.45
C LYS A 133 0.15 20.12 2.50
N GLU A 134 -0.54 20.70 1.52
CA GLU A 134 -0.87 22.14 1.52
C GLU A 134 -1.73 22.52 2.73
N ASP A 135 -2.78 21.76 3.02
CA ASP A 135 -3.65 22.00 4.17
C ASP A 135 -2.87 21.97 5.50
N ILE A 136 -1.94 21.01 5.65
CA ILE A 136 -1.07 20.91 6.84
C ILE A 136 -0.22 22.16 7.00
N LEU A 137 0.42 22.63 5.93
CA LEU A 137 1.27 23.83 5.97
C LEU A 137 0.46 25.09 6.28
N LEU A 138 -0.73 25.22 5.70
CA LEU A 138 -1.64 26.33 5.96
C LEU A 138 -2.19 26.33 7.38
N GLU A 139 -2.56 25.16 7.92
CA GLU A 139 -2.99 25.01 9.32
C GLU A 139 -1.82 25.34 10.26
N ALA A 140 -0.63 24.79 10.00
CA ALA A 140 0.53 25.00 10.83
C ALA A 140 0.96 26.47 10.92
N ALA A 141 0.86 27.22 9.81
CA ALA A 141 1.14 28.66 9.80
C ALA A 141 0.23 29.45 10.77
N ARG A 142 -1.00 28.99 11.01
CA ARG A 142 -1.96 29.60 11.97
C ARG A 142 -1.59 29.29 13.43
N TYR A 143 -0.90 28.18 13.66
CA TYR A 143 -0.57 27.66 14.99
C TYR A 143 0.94 27.73 15.30
N GLY A 144 1.66 28.67 14.68
CA GLY A 144 3.06 28.93 14.99
C GLY A 144 4.00 27.82 14.50
N ASN A 145 3.79 27.36 13.27
CA ASN A 145 4.52 26.27 12.62
C ASN A 145 4.40 24.94 13.35
N LYS A 146 3.20 24.65 13.89
CA LYS A 146 2.88 23.38 14.53
C LYS A 146 1.58 22.83 14.00
N ILE A 147 1.53 21.53 13.78
CA ILE A 147 0.33 20.80 13.37
C ILE A 147 -0.11 19.86 14.50
N LEU A 148 -1.42 19.70 14.66
CA LEU A 148 -1.97 18.76 15.63
C LEU A 148 -2.01 17.35 15.01
N VAL A 149 -1.25 16.43 15.60
CA VAL A 149 -1.20 15.00 15.24
C VAL A 149 -1.69 14.15 16.40
N THR A 150 -2.08 12.92 16.12
CA THR A 150 -2.58 11.98 17.12
C THR A 150 -1.78 10.68 17.06
N ASP A 151 -1.20 10.28 18.20
CA ASP A 151 -0.50 9.02 18.37
C ASP A 151 -1.38 8.00 19.12
N GLU A 152 -1.14 6.72 18.87
CA GLU A 152 -1.79 5.61 19.57
C GLU A 152 -0.81 5.00 20.58
N LEU A 153 -1.19 4.98 21.85
CA LEU A 153 -0.43 4.34 22.92
C LEU A 153 -0.65 2.82 22.94
N PRO A 154 0.22 2.04 23.63
CA PRO A 154 0.09 0.59 23.69
C PRO A 154 -1.22 0.07 24.30
N ASP A 155 -1.90 0.88 25.10
CA ASP A 155 -3.21 0.60 25.69
C ASP A 155 -4.39 0.97 24.77
N GLY A 156 -4.11 1.46 23.56
CA GLY A 156 -5.09 1.92 22.58
C GLY A 156 -5.58 3.34 22.82
N GLN A 157 -5.03 4.07 23.80
CA GLN A 157 -5.38 5.47 24.03
C GLN A 157 -4.83 6.35 22.90
N MET A 158 -5.68 7.26 22.40
CA MET A 158 -5.30 8.29 21.43
C MET A 158 -4.77 9.52 22.17
N VAL A 159 -3.59 10.01 21.80
CA VAL A 159 -2.93 11.16 22.41
C VAL A 159 -2.61 12.21 21.36
N ASP A 160 -3.18 13.40 21.53
CA ASP A 160 -2.93 14.53 20.65
C ASP A 160 -1.66 15.28 21.05
N GLN A 161 -0.85 15.63 20.05
CA GLN A 161 0.42 16.32 20.23
C GLN A 161 0.59 17.41 19.16
N TRP A 162 1.23 18.51 19.56
CA TRP A 162 1.61 19.57 18.65
C TRP A 162 2.98 19.28 18.06
N GLU A 163 3.00 18.83 16.81
CA GLU A 163 4.22 18.51 16.08
C GLU A 163 4.75 19.76 15.37
N PRO A 164 6.02 20.16 15.59
CA PRO A 164 6.61 21.26 14.84
C PRO A 164 6.83 20.86 13.38
N VAL A 165 6.44 21.73 12.45
CA VAL A 165 6.58 21.46 11.01
C VAL A 165 7.18 22.64 10.27
N THR A 166 8.02 22.33 9.29
CA THR A 166 8.47 23.29 8.27
C THR A 166 8.11 22.73 6.90
N CYS A 167 8.18 23.57 5.86
CA CYS A 167 7.94 23.15 4.47
C CYS A 167 8.83 21.98 4.03
N ASP A 168 10.05 21.89 4.57
CA ASP A 168 11.04 20.89 4.19
C ASP A 168 10.78 19.52 4.85
N PHE A 169 9.93 19.45 5.88
CA PHE A 169 9.67 18.23 6.63
C PHE A 169 8.25 17.67 6.44
N VAL A 170 7.42 18.28 5.62
CA VAL A 170 6.12 17.73 5.19
C VAL A 170 6.25 17.27 3.74
N LYS A 171 6.17 15.96 3.48
CA LYS A 171 6.42 15.37 2.15
C LYS A 171 5.32 14.40 1.74
N THR A 172 4.97 14.41 0.46
CA THR A 172 4.17 13.33 -0.13
C THR A 172 5.06 12.10 -0.36
N PRO A 173 4.49 10.89 -0.50
CA PRO A 173 5.26 9.70 -0.86
C PRO A 173 6.07 9.90 -2.15
N LEU A 174 5.49 10.52 -3.18
CA LEU A 174 6.18 10.78 -4.44
C LEU A 174 7.45 11.63 -4.23
N GLU A 175 7.33 12.74 -3.51
CA GLU A 175 8.47 13.62 -3.18
C GLU A 175 9.58 12.87 -2.42
N VAL A 176 9.20 11.98 -1.48
CA VAL A 176 10.18 11.16 -0.74
C VAL A 176 11.00 10.29 -1.70
N TYR A 177 10.37 9.61 -2.67
CA TYR A 177 11.11 8.75 -3.61
C TYR A 177 11.91 9.55 -4.64
N GLU A 178 11.45 10.73 -5.04
CA GLU A 178 12.23 11.64 -5.89
C GLU A 178 13.51 12.11 -5.19
N GLU A 179 13.43 12.47 -3.91
CA GLU A 179 14.61 12.81 -3.11
C GLU A 179 15.56 11.62 -2.95
N LEU A 180 15.04 10.42 -2.70
CA LEU A 180 15.86 9.21 -2.59
C LEU A 180 16.61 8.90 -3.90
N LYS A 181 16.00 9.17 -5.06
CA LYS A 181 16.71 9.07 -6.35
C LYS A 181 17.88 10.06 -6.41
N ILE A 182 17.68 11.30 -5.97
CA ILE A 182 18.73 12.33 -5.92
C ILE A 182 19.85 11.94 -4.94
N GLU A 183 19.50 11.29 -3.82
CA GLU A 183 20.45 10.73 -2.84
C GLU A 183 21.28 9.55 -3.39
N GLY A 184 20.98 9.06 -4.60
CA GLY A 184 21.74 7.99 -5.26
C GLY A 184 21.17 6.58 -5.08
N TYR A 185 19.91 6.46 -4.64
CA TYR A 185 19.20 5.19 -4.63
C TYR A 185 18.59 4.87 -6.00
N LEU A 186 18.73 3.63 -6.43
CA LEU A 186 18.18 3.11 -7.69
C LEU A 186 16.73 2.61 -7.46
N VAL A 187 15.84 3.52 -7.06
CA VAL A 187 14.44 3.20 -6.74
C VAL A 187 13.48 3.93 -7.67
N ASN A 188 12.50 3.24 -8.24
CA ASN A 188 11.34 3.83 -8.90
C ASN A 188 10.11 3.68 -8.01
N TYR A 189 9.23 4.67 -8.02
CA TYR A 189 8.01 4.66 -7.23
C TYR A 189 6.78 4.58 -8.11
N GLU A 190 5.92 3.63 -7.80
CA GLU A 190 4.63 3.42 -8.44
C GLU A 190 3.54 3.30 -7.39
N ARG A 191 2.33 3.73 -7.75
CA ARG A 191 1.16 3.62 -6.88
C ARG A 191 0.02 2.92 -7.61
N VAL A 192 -0.49 1.87 -6.97
CA VAL A 192 -1.64 1.09 -7.45
C VAL A 192 -2.66 1.05 -6.33
N SER A 193 -3.69 1.87 -6.45
CA SER A 193 -4.82 1.94 -5.52
C SER A 193 -5.62 0.63 -5.54
N VAL A 194 -5.35 -0.28 -4.61
CA VAL A 194 -6.12 -1.52 -4.45
C VAL A 194 -7.13 -1.32 -3.32
N THR A 195 -8.39 -1.67 -3.59
CA THR A 195 -9.45 -1.53 -2.59
C THR A 195 -9.21 -2.42 -1.40
N ASP A 196 -9.15 -1.80 -0.23
CA ASP A 196 -8.90 -2.47 1.02
C ASP A 196 -10.00 -3.49 1.35
N GLU A 197 -9.63 -4.58 2.03
CA GLU A 197 -10.47 -5.72 2.40
C GLU A 197 -11.20 -6.43 1.24
N LYS A 198 -10.88 -6.09 -0.02
CA LYS A 198 -11.45 -6.72 -1.22
C LYS A 198 -10.36 -7.30 -2.08
N SER A 199 -10.68 -8.38 -2.80
CA SER A 199 -9.80 -8.88 -3.84
C SER A 199 -9.56 -7.77 -4.88
N PRO A 200 -8.33 -7.59 -5.38
CA PRO A 200 -8.06 -6.67 -6.47
C PRO A 200 -9.00 -6.93 -7.65
N LYS A 201 -9.43 -5.88 -8.32
CA LYS A 201 -10.23 -5.97 -9.55
C LYS A 201 -9.33 -6.38 -10.70
N GLU A 202 -9.94 -6.89 -11.78
CA GLU A 202 -9.23 -7.22 -13.02
C GLU A 202 -8.38 -6.03 -13.53
N SER A 203 -8.94 -4.82 -13.48
CA SER A 203 -8.24 -3.58 -13.84
C SER A 203 -6.98 -3.32 -13.03
N ASP A 204 -6.92 -3.76 -11.77
CA ASP A 204 -5.76 -3.56 -10.90
C ASP A 204 -4.61 -4.48 -11.34
N PHE A 205 -4.94 -5.69 -11.80
CA PHE A 205 -3.96 -6.60 -12.39
C PHE A 205 -3.44 -6.08 -13.72
N ASP A 206 -4.29 -5.49 -14.57
CA ASP A 206 -3.85 -4.87 -15.82
C ASP A 206 -2.82 -3.75 -15.58
N VAL A 207 -3.07 -2.92 -14.56
CA VAL A 207 -2.14 -1.85 -14.16
C VAL A 207 -0.82 -2.44 -13.65
N LEU A 208 -0.87 -3.46 -12.80
CA LEU A 208 0.32 -4.14 -12.30
C LEU A 208 1.13 -4.78 -13.45
N LEU A 209 0.49 -5.49 -14.37
CA LEU A 209 1.16 -6.10 -15.53
C LEU A 209 1.85 -5.04 -16.41
N LYS A 210 1.18 -3.90 -16.61
CA LYS A 210 1.75 -2.78 -17.36
C LYS A 210 2.98 -2.19 -16.65
N ILE A 211 2.89 -1.98 -15.34
CA ILE A 211 3.98 -1.44 -14.50
C ILE A 211 5.19 -2.39 -14.51
N LEU A 212 4.94 -3.70 -14.39
CA LEU A 212 5.97 -4.74 -14.43
C LEU A 212 6.53 -4.98 -15.84
N GLY A 213 6.04 -4.27 -16.86
CA GLY A 213 6.55 -4.35 -18.22
C GLY A 213 6.20 -5.66 -18.94
N PHE A 214 5.15 -6.38 -18.51
CA PHE A 214 4.73 -7.62 -19.17
C PHE A 214 4.30 -7.40 -20.63
N ASP A 215 3.85 -6.20 -21.00
CA ASP A 215 3.56 -5.83 -22.39
C ASP A 215 4.81 -5.92 -23.31
N LEU A 216 6.02 -5.71 -22.75
CA LEU A 216 7.28 -5.87 -23.50
C LEU A 216 7.68 -7.34 -23.65
N LEU A 217 7.40 -8.20 -22.66
CA LEU A 217 7.63 -9.65 -22.74
C LEU A 217 6.66 -10.33 -23.72
N CYS A 218 5.40 -9.87 -23.78
CA CYS A 218 4.42 -10.32 -24.76
C CYS A 218 4.80 -9.95 -26.21
N SER A 219 5.60 -8.90 -26.40
CA SER A 219 6.15 -8.53 -27.72
C SER A 219 7.39 -9.35 -28.10
N ALA A 220 8.01 -10.04 -27.13
CA ALA A 220 9.22 -10.86 -27.31
C ALA A 220 8.96 -12.36 -27.57
N GLY A 221 7.71 -12.76 -27.85
CA GLY A 221 7.42 -14.08 -28.43
C GLY A 221 6.56 -15.03 -27.60
N ILE A 222 5.81 -14.56 -26.61
CA ILE A 222 4.58 -15.29 -26.21
C ILE A 222 3.49 -14.79 -27.15
N PRO A 223 3.01 -15.61 -28.11
CA PRO A 223 1.94 -15.17 -28.99
C PRO A 223 0.74 -14.81 -28.12
N ARG A 224 0.18 -13.61 -28.31
CA ARG A 224 -1.26 -13.46 -28.11
C ARG A 224 -1.89 -14.40 -29.12
N SER A 225 -2.22 -15.64 -28.72
CA SER A 225 -3.11 -16.44 -29.54
C SER A 225 -4.35 -15.58 -29.74
N ASN A 226 -4.65 -15.28 -31.00
CA ASN A 226 -5.84 -14.59 -31.46
C ASN A 226 -7.08 -15.46 -31.20
N SER A 227 -7.31 -15.83 -29.95
CA SER A 227 -8.57 -16.35 -29.46
C SER A 227 -9.13 -15.33 -28.49
N ILE A 228 -9.59 -14.20 -29.03
CA ILE A 228 -10.90 -13.69 -28.63
C ILE A 228 -11.87 -14.84 -28.93
N GLY A 229 -11.96 -15.79 -28.01
CA GLY A 229 -13.06 -16.72 -27.95
C GLY A 229 -14.24 -15.87 -27.54
N ARG A 230 -15.24 -15.72 -28.42
CA ARG A 230 -16.56 -15.23 -28.03
C ARG A 230 -16.95 -16.03 -26.78
N VAL A 231 -17.07 -15.35 -25.64
CA VAL A 231 -17.80 -15.89 -24.49
C VAL A 231 -19.26 -15.87 -24.93
N SER A 232 -19.67 -16.88 -25.69
CA SER A 232 -21.07 -17.16 -25.95
C SER A 232 -21.66 -17.67 -24.65
N ASP A 233 -22.51 -16.86 -24.04
CA ASP A 233 -23.52 -17.18 -23.03
C ASP A 233 -23.27 -18.45 -22.22
N LEU A 234 -22.47 -18.32 -21.16
CA LEU A 234 -22.60 -19.19 -19.99
C LEU A 234 -23.78 -18.70 -19.13
N SER A 235 -24.98 -18.70 -19.72
CA SER A 235 -26.22 -18.76 -18.96
C SER A 235 -26.51 -20.25 -18.74
N CYS A 236 -25.97 -20.81 -17.66
CA CYS A 236 -26.45 -22.07 -17.11
C CYS A 236 -26.18 -22.13 -15.60
N ASN A 237 -27.22 -21.82 -14.84
CA ASN A 237 -27.52 -22.26 -13.48
C ASN A 237 -26.38 -22.18 -12.46
N ALA A 238 -26.36 -21.07 -11.73
CA ALA A 238 -25.62 -20.85 -10.49
C ALA A 238 -26.21 -21.63 -9.30
N ASP A 239 -26.70 -22.86 -9.51
CA ASP A 239 -27.31 -23.66 -8.45
C ASP A 239 -26.52 -24.97 -8.24
N ASN A 240 -25.89 -25.03 -7.06
CA ASN A 240 -25.31 -26.20 -6.39
C ASN A 240 -24.06 -26.86 -6.98
N LEU A 241 -22.88 -26.32 -6.67
CA LEU A 241 -21.69 -27.17 -6.46
C LEU A 241 -20.86 -26.63 -5.28
N LEU A 242 -21.20 -27.06 -4.07
CA LEU A 242 -20.32 -26.92 -2.90
C LEU A 242 -19.02 -27.67 -3.20
N SER A 243 -17.92 -26.91 -3.37
CA SER A 243 -16.60 -27.49 -3.18
C SER A 243 -16.47 -27.81 -1.68
N SER A 244 -16.04 -29.04 -1.33
CA SER A 244 -15.74 -29.33 0.07
C SER A 244 -14.69 -28.34 0.58
N GLU A 245 -14.73 -27.99 1.86
CA GLU A 245 -13.78 -27.04 2.45
C GLU A 245 -12.32 -27.50 2.20
N GLU A 246 -12.09 -28.82 2.17
CA GLU A 246 -10.81 -29.42 1.81
C GLU A 246 -10.42 -29.22 0.33
N ALA A 247 -11.38 -29.29 -0.60
CA ALA A 247 -11.13 -28.99 -2.02
C ALA A 247 -10.79 -27.51 -2.23
N ILE A 248 -11.47 -26.61 -1.49
CA ILE A 248 -11.17 -25.17 -1.49
C ILE A 248 -9.75 -24.92 -0.98
N ARG A 249 -9.36 -25.55 0.14
CA ARG A 249 -8.00 -25.45 0.70
C ARG A 249 -6.91 -25.99 -0.22
N ARG A 250 -7.25 -26.90 -1.14
CA ARG A 250 -6.35 -27.43 -2.18
C ARG A 250 -6.36 -26.62 -3.48
N GLY A 251 -7.09 -25.49 -3.50
CA GLY A 251 -7.22 -24.65 -4.70
C GLY A 251 -8.05 -25.30 -5.82
N GLU A 252 -8.91 -26.27 -5.50
CA GLU A 252 -9.76 -27.01 -6.44
C GLU A 252 -11.15 -26.38 -6.59
N TYR A 253 -11.19 -25.10 -6.97
CA TYR A 253 -12.43 -24.39 -7.22
C TYR A 253 -13.11 -24.90 -8.50
N THR A 254 -14.41 -25.20 -8.41
CA THR A 254 -15.21 -25.72 -9.55
C THR A 254 -15.12 -24.82 -10.78
N VAL A 255 -15.19 -23.51 -10.60
CA VAL A 255 -15.03 -22.50 -11.67
C VAL A 255 -13.65 -22.61 -12.34
N ILE A 256 -12.57 -22.68 -11.54
CA ILE A 256 -11.19 -22.80 -12.07
C ILE A 256 -11.02 -24.14 -12.81
N ARG A 257 -11.59 -25.24 -12.31
CA ARG A 257 -11.54 -26.56 -12.97
C ARG A 257 -12.30 -26.59 -14.29
N SER A 258 -13.36 -25.79 -14.43
CA SER A 258 -14.08 -25.63 -15.71
C SER A 258 -13.24 -24.81 -16.69
N LEU A 259 -12.58 -23.75 -16.22
CA LEU A 259 -11.70 -22.90 -17.05
C LEU A 259 -10.47 -23.66 -17.56
N ILE A 260 -9.80 -24.45 -16.71
CA ILE A 260 -8.63 -25.27 -17.10
C ILE A 260 -8.95 -26.24 -18.22
N ARG A 261 -10.19 -26.75 -18.30
CA ARG A 261 -10.61 -27.71 -19.33
C ARG A 261 -10.78 -27.07 -20.70
N VAL A 262 -11.06 -25.77 -20.76
CA VAL A 262 -11.32 -25.05 -22.02
C VAL A 262 -10.10 -24.29 -22.53
N LEU A 263 -9.12 -24.01 -21.68
CA LEU A 263 -7.89 -23.32 -22.07
C LEU A 263 -6.80 -24.31 -22.52
N GLU A 264 -6.20 -24.03 -23.67
CA GLU A 264 -5.01 -24.74 -24.15
C GLU A 264 -3.86 -24.54 -23.14
N GLY A 265 -3.28 -25.64 -22.64
CA GLY A 265 -2.25 -25.57 -21.59
C GLY A 265 -2.77 -25.23 -20.18
N GLY A 266 -4.09 -25.20 -19.94
CA GLY A 266 -4.69 -24.75 -18.69
C GLY A 266 -4.18 -25.47 -17.43
N VAL A 267 -3.85 -26.75 -17.51
CA VAL A 267 -3.31 -27.54 -16.38
C VAL A 267 -1.92 -27.05 -15.98
N GLU A 268 -1.04 -26.84 -16.97
CA GLU A 268 0.32 -26.34 -16.71
C GLU A 268 0.27 -24.87 -16.24
N GLY A 269 -0.61 -24.06 -16.85
CA GLY A 269 -0.85 -22.68 -16.42
C GLY A 269 -1.30 -22.60 -14.95
N LYS A 270 -2.27 -23.43 -14.54
CA LYS A 270 -2.68 -23.52 -13.13
C LYS A 270 -1.52 -23.91 -12.23
N ARG A 271 -0.74 -24.93 -12.62
CA ARG A 271 0.41 -25.40 -11.82
C ARG A 271 1.45 -24.29 -11.61
N GLN A 272 1.71 -23.48 -12.63
CA GLN A 272 2.63 -22.35 -12.53
C GLN A 272 2.09 -21.26 -11.61
N VAL A 273 0.81 -20.91 -11.74
CA VAL A 273 0.15 -19.94 -10.86
C VAL A 273 0.13 -20.41 -9.41
N ASP A 274 -0.26 -21.66 -9.15
CA ASP A 274 -0.26 -22.25 -7.81
C ASP A 274 1.14 -22.20 -7.19
N LYS A 275 2.18 -22.53 -7.96
CA LYS A 275 3.57 -22.47 -7.48
C LYS A 275 4.00 -21.04 -7.10
N VAL A 276 3.52 -20.02 -7.82
CA VAL A 276 3.78 -18.61 -7.48
C VAL A 276 2.99 -18.23 -6.23
N ILE A 277 1.71 -18.61 -6.14
CA ILE A 277 0.87 -18.37 -4.95
C ILE A 277 1.51 -19.00 -3.71
N ASP A 278 1.98 -20.24 -3.79
CA ASP A 278 2.61 -20.94 -2.66
C ASP A 278 3.91 -20.24 -2.21
N LYS A 279 4.75 -19.79 -3.15
CA LYS A 279 5.97 -19.01 -2.84
C LYS A 279 5.65 -17.65 -2.22
N CYS A 280 4.56 -17.02 -2.67
CA CYS A 280 4.10 -15.74 -2.16
C CYS A 280 3.16 -15.87 -0.96
N ALA A 281 2.84 -17.09 -0.49
CA ALA A 281 1.94 -17.30 0.64
C ALA A 281 2.49 -16.67 1.94
N SER A 282 3.83 -16.63 2.07
CA SER A 282 4.54 -15.94 3.15
C SER A 282 4.31 -14.41 3.17
N MET A 283 3.80 -13.84 2.06
CA MET A 283 3.56 -12.42 1.89
C MET A 283 2.16 -11.97 2.31
N GLN A 284 1.25 -12.90 2.60
CA GLN A 284 -0.14 -12.62 2.97
C GLN A 284 -0.24 -11.66 4.16
N LEU A 285 -1.31 -10.85 4.16
CA LEU A 285 -1.68 -9.97 5.27
C LEU A 285 -1.78 -10.81 6.54
N LEU A 286 -1.01 -10.45 7.56
CA LEU A 286 -1.11 -11.09 8.87
C LEU A 286 -2.48 -10.77 9.46
N PRO A 287 -3.33 -11.76 9.79
CA PRO A 287 -4.69 -11.55 10.28
C PRO A 287 -4.81 -10.74 11.59
N SER A 288 -3.68 -10.42 12.21
CA SER A 288 -3.59 -9.78 13.54
C SER A 288 -3.15 -8.31 13.49
N ILE A 289 -3.03 -7.70 12.31
CA ILE A 289 -2.66 -6.29 12.16
C ILE A 289 -3.75 -5.66 11.29
N PRO A 290 -4.37 -4.53 11.70
CA PRO A 290 -5.36 -3.86 10.87
C PRO A 290 -4.76 -3.60 9.49
N PRO A 291 -5.54 -3.75 8.41
CA PRO A 291 -5.02 -3.72 7.05
C PRO A 291 -4.59 -2.30 6.68
N SER A 292 -3.34 -1.97 6.98
CA SER A 292 -2.67 -0.74 6.52
C SER A 292 -1.35 -1.02 5.81
N THR A 293 -1.08 -2.29 5.48
CA THR A 293 0.28 -2.73 5.17
C THR A 293 0.36 -3.58 3.90
N GLY A 294 0.60 -2.91 2.78
CA GLY A 294 0.95 -3.55 1.51
C GLY A 294 1.84 -2.66 0.67
N TYR A 295 3.13 -2.62 0.97
CA TYR A 295 4.12 -2.20 -0.02
C TYR A 295 4.72 -3.46 -0.63
N CYS A 296 4.59 -3.58 -1.95
CA CYS A 296 5.31 -4.60 -2.72
C CYS A 296 6.56 -3.94 -3.29
N ILE A 297 7.70 -4.55 -3.06
CA ILE A 297 9.00 -4.10 -3.53
C ILE A 297 9.52 -5.20 -4.44
N GLU A 298 9.69 -4.92 -5.73
CA GLU A 298 10.21 -5.85 -6.73
C GLU A 298 11.55 -5.38 -7.30
#